data_AF-A0A953HI01-F1
#
_entry.id   AF-A0A953HI01-F1
#
_cell.length_a   1.000
_cell.length_b   1.000
_cell.length_c   1.000
_cell.angle_alpha   90.00
_cell.angle_beta   90.00
_cell.angle_gamma   90.00
#
_symmetry.space_group_name_H-M   'P 1'
#
loop_
_entity.id
_entity.type
_entity.pdbx_description
1 polymer ?
#
loop_
_entity_poly.entity_id
_entity_poly.type
_entity_poly.pdbx_seq_one_letter_code
_entity_poly.pdbx_strand_id
1 'polypeptide(L)'
;MDIKRKSPFIEEVNIKVGDSKVITSNSELAPAYTKKQLLEEQKQETFSIFNIPETFRQISKRSNDLYAFIDNWYGTPYRLGGTSRRGIDCSAFMQEIYGNVL
;
A
#
# COMPACT_ATOMS: atom_id res chain seq x y z
N MET A 1 -16.75 25.66 6.63
CA MET A 1 -15.32 25.56 7.02
C MET A 1 -14.66 24.57 6.10
N ASP A 2 -13.78 25.11 5.24
CA ASP A 2 -13.38 24.54 3.96
C ASP A 2 -12.36 23.40 4.07
N ILE A 3 -12.66 22.28 3.40
CA ILE A 3 -11.80 21.09 3.28
C ILE A 3 -10.66 21.32 2.24
N LYS A 4 -10.27 22.58 2.01
CA LYS A 4 -9.35 22.98 0.92
C LYS A 4 -8.05 23.66 1.36
N ARG A 5 -7.72 23.70 2.66
CA ARG A 5 -6.41 24.20 3.08
C ARG A 5 -5.37 23.09 2.93
N LYS A 6 -4.60 23.15 1.84
CA LYS A 6 -3.36 22.39 1.72
C LYS A 6 -2.41 22.80 2.85
N SER A 7 -1.71 21.84 3.43
CA SER A 7 -0.70 22.10 4.46
C SER A 7 0.38 23.04 3.89
N PRO A 8 0.89 24.03 4.64
CA PRO A 8 2.00 24.88 4.20
C PRO A 8 3.26 24.08 3.86
N PHE A 9 3.39 22.87 4.40
CA PHE A 9 4.46 21.93 4.03
C PHE A 9 4.32 21.38 2.58
N ILE A 10 3.12 21.40 2.02
CA ILE A 10 2.80 20.88 0.67
C ILE A 10 2.79 22.01 -0.38
N GLU A 11 2.98 23.28 0.02
CA GLU A 11 2.96 24.42 -0.92
C GLU A 11 4.05 24.35 -2.00
N GLU A 12 5.19 23.72 -1.70
CA GLU A 12 6.29 23.54 -2.66
C GLU A 12 6.16 22.25 -3.50
N VAL A 13 5.24 21.34 -3.16
CA VAL A 13 5.01 20.12 -3.92
C VAL A 13 4.04 20.42 -5.06
N ASN A 14 4.57 20.86 -6.19
CA ASN A 14 3.82 21.08 -7.42
C ASN A 14 3.53 19.74 -8.12
N ILE A 15 2.60 18.95 -7.58
CA ILE A 15 2.08 17.76 -8.27
C ILE A 15 1.25 18.26 -9.44
N LYS A 16 1.81 18.22 -10.65
CA LYS A 16 1.00 18.39 -11.86
C LYS A 16 -0.04 17.29 -11.86
N VAL A 17 -1.31 17.66 -11.65
CA VAL A 17 -2.45 16.77 -11.90
C VAL A 17 -2.47 16.55 -13.40
N GLY A 18 -1.75 15.50 -13.84
CA GLY A 18 -1.37 15.29 -15.23
C GLY A 18 -0.08 14.48 -15.40
N ASP A 19 0.78 14.44 -14.38
CA ASP A 19 1.97 13.56 -14.34
C ASP A 19 1.70 12.28 -13.53
N SER A 20 0.44 11.87 -13.43
CA SER A 20 0.18 10.44 -13.36
C SER A 20 0.66 9.87 -14.70
N LYS A 21 1.91 9.39 -14.75
CA LYS A 21 2.17 8.15 -15.49
C LYS A 21 1.34 7.06 -14.81
N VAL A 22 0.03 7.12 -15.02
CA VAL A 22 -0.73 5.93 -15.27
C VAL A 22 -0.02 5.33 -16.46
N ILE A 23 0.69 4.23 -16.23
CA ILE A 23 1.14 3.37 -17.30
C ILE A 23 -0.15 2.77 -17.89
N THR A 24 -0.78 3.54 -18.78
CA THR A 24 -1.84 3.11 -19.71
C THR A 24 -1.43 3.60 -21.09
N SER A 25 -0.40 2.98 -21.64
CA SER A 25 -0.38 2.58 -23.04
C SER A 25 -0.35 1.05 -22.98
N ASN A 26 -1.40 0.33 -23.38
CA ASN A 26 -1.76 0.17 -24.78
C ASN A 26 -3.28 0.01 -24.95
N SER A 27 -3.90 0.93 -25.67
CA SER A 27 -5.10 0.64 -26.45
C SER A 27 -4.68 0.50 -27.90
N GLU A 28 -4.25 -0.70 -28.30
CA GLU A 28 -4.40 -1.20 -29.67
C GLU A 28 -4.14 -2.72 -29.70
N LEU A 29 -5.24 -3.46 -29.89
CA LEU A 29 -5.33 -4.87 -30.30
C LEU A 29 -4.43 -5.89 -29.56
N ALA A 30 -4.79 -6.25 -28.33
CA ALA A 30 -4.34 -7.51 -27.73
C ALA A 30 -5.40 -8.60 -27.94
N PRO A 31 -5.04 -9.80 -28.42
CA PRO A 31 -5.99 -10.83 -28.81
C PRO A 31 -6.84 -11.27 -27.62
N ALA A 32 -8.07 -11.72 -27.86
CA ALA A 32 -8.93 -12.28 -26.84
C ALA A 32 -8.18 -13.37 -26.06
N TYR A 33 -7.72 -13.02 -24.85
CA TYR A 33 -7.00 -13.95 -23.99
C TYR A 33 -7.94 -15.10 -23.65
N THR A 34 -7.57 -16.30 -24.08
CA THR A 34 -8.40 -17.49 -23.92
C THR A 34 -8.31 -17.96 -22.47
N LYS A 35 -9.40 -18.51 -21.92
CA LYS A 35 -9.53 -19.07 -20.55
C LYS A 35 -8.33 -19.95 -20.08
N LYS A 36 -7.59 -20.55 -21.02
CA LYS A 36 -6.36 -21.29 -20.76
C LYS A 36 -5.20 -20.41 -20.25
N GLN A 37 -5.07 -19.18 -20.75
CA GLN A 37 -4.01 -18.24 -20.35
C GLN A 37 -4.26 -17.69 -18.94
N LEU A 38 -5.51 -17.40 -18.57
CA LEU A 38 -5.88 -17.01 -17.20
C LEU A 38 -5.66 -18.15 -16.18
N LEU A 39 -5.92 -19.41 -16.56
CA LEU A 39 -5.66 -20.55 -15.67
C LEU A 39 -4.16 -20.84 -15.47
N GLU A 40 -3.31 -20.51 -16.45
CA GLU A 40 -1.87 -20.73 -16.38
C GLU A 40 -1.16 -19.67 -15.50
N GLU A 41 -1.62 -18.41 -15.54
CA GLU A 41 -1.14 -17.34 -14.63
C GLU A 41 -1.58 -17.61 -13.18
N GLN A 42 -2.82 -18.07 -12.96
CA GLN A 42 -3.34 -18.45 -11.64
C GLN A 42 -2.67 -19.72 -11.08
N LYS A 43 -2.07 -20.56 -11.93
CA LYS A 43 -1.27 -21.73 -11.49
C LYS A 43 0.08 -21.33 -10.91
N GLN A 44 0.71 -20.25 -11.38
CA GLN A 44 2.01 -19.83 -10.86
C GLN A 44 1.90 -19.12 -9.51
N GLU A 45 0.82 -18.37 -9.28
CA GLU A 45 0.54 -17.75 -7.97
C GLU A 45 0.23 -18.80 -6.89
N THR A 46 -0.47 -19.89 -7.23
CA THR A 46 -0.87 -20.93 -6.27
C THR A 46 0.22 -21.96 -5.96
N PHE A 47 1.19 -22.18 -6.86
CA PHE A 47 2.30 -23.13 -6.64
C PHE A 47 3.33 -22.63 -5.62
N SER A 48 3.48 -21.30 -5.47
CA SER A 48 4.45 -20.70 -4.55
C SER A 48 4.03 -20.78 -3.07
N ILE A 49 2.72 -20.90 -2.81
CA ILE A 49 2.19 -20.91 -1.43
C ILE A 49 2.26 -22.31 -0.82
N PHE A 50 2.25 -23.38 -1.63
CA PHE A 50 2.12 -24.76 -1.11
C PHE A 50 3.47 -25.40 -0.73
N ASN A 51 4.59 -24.86 -1.18
CA ASN A 51 5.94 -25.45 -0.97
C ASN A 51 6.93 -24.49 -0.28
N ILE A 52 6.42 -23.51 0.46
CA ILE A 52 7.23 -22.65 1.32
C ILE A 52 7.47 -23.38 2.65
N PRO A 53 8.75 -23.56 3.07
CA PRO A 53 9.04 -24.10 4.40
C PRO A 53 8.27 -23.31 5.46
N GLU A 54 7.78 -23.98 6.51
CA GLU A 54 6.96 -23.35 7.56
C GLU A 54 7.61 -22.08 8.14
N THR A 55 8.94 -22.01 8.13
CA THR A 55 9.73 -20.83 8.52
C THR A 55 9.50 -19.62 7.61
N PHE A 56 9.33 -19.81 6.30
CA PHE A 56 9.02 -18.74 5.35
C PHE A 56 7.54 -18.33 5.39
N ARG A 57 6.63 -19.25 5.75
CA ARG A 57 5.22 -18.92 6.01
C ARG A 57 5.06 -17.90 7.14
N GLN A 58 5.91 -17.99 8.17
CA GLN A 58 5.91 -17.02 9.26
C GLN A 58 6.45 -15.66 8.82
N ILE A 59 7.45 -15.62 7.94
CA ILE A 59 7.98 -14.38 7.36
C ILE A 59 6.90 -13.70 6.51
N SER A 60 6.20 -14.46 5.65
CA SER A 60 5.12 -13.92 4.81
C SER A 60 3.90 -13.46 5.62
N LYS A 61 3.61 -14.10 6.76
CA LYS A 61 2.56 -13.65 7.67
C LYS A 61 2.91 -12.31 8.33
N ARG A 62 4.13 -12.16 8.87
CA ARG A 62 4.56 -10.89 9.48
C ARG A 62 4.57 -9.73 8.49
N SER A 63 4.93 -9.97 7.23
CA SER A 63 4.83 -8.93 6.20
C SER A 63 3.39 -8.51 5.95
N ASN A 64 2.44 -9.45 5.89
CA ASN A 64 1.04 -9.13 5.67
C ASN A 64 0.43 -8.34 6.83
N ASP A 65 0.76 -8.71 8.08
CA ASP A 65 0.28 -8.02 9.28
C ASP A 65 0.78 -6.55 9.31
N LEU A 66 2.03 -6.31 8.89
CA LEU A 66 2.58 -4.96 8.76
C LEU A 66 1.91 -4.13 7.65
N TYR A 67 1.71 -4.71 6.47
CA TYR A 67 1.06 -3.98 5.37
C TYR A 67 -0.39 -3.64 5.71
N ALA A 68 -1.14 -4.57 6.29
CA ALA A 68 -2.50 -4.31 6.77
C ALA A 68 -2.54 -3.20 7.82
N PHE A 69 -1.54 -3.14 8.71
CA PHE A 69 -1.41 -2.07 9.69
C PHE A 69 -1.15 -0.71 9.03
N ILE A 70 -0.22 -0.65 8.08
CA ILE A 70 0.09 0.57 7.32
C ILE A 70 -1.14 1.05 6.55
N ASP A 71 -1.83 0.16 5.84
CA ASP A 71 -3.04 0.48 5.08
C ASP A 71 -4.14 1.05 5.97
N ASN A 72 -4.29 0.49 7.18
CA ASN A 72 -5.24 1.02 8.15
C ASN A 72 -4.89 2.46 8.53
N TRP A 73 -3.61 2.77 8.78
CA TRP A 73 -3.16 4.11 9.18
C TRP A 73 -2.99 5.10 8.02
N TYR A 74 -3.03 4.62 6.77
CA TYR A 74 -2.84 5.43 5.58
C TYR A 74 -3.83 6.60 5.51
N GLY A 75 -3.33 7.77 5.14
CA GLY A 75 -4.12 9.01 5.06
C GLY A 75 -4.35 9.72 6.41
N THR A 76 -3.87 9.18 7.54
CA THR A 76 -3.87 9.92 8.81
C THR A 76 -3.00 11.17 8.67
N PRO A 77 -3.52 12.39 8.95
CA PRO A 77 -2.72 13.60 8.83
C PRO A 77 -1.50 13.59 9.75
N TYR A 78 -0.40 14.20 9.31
CA TYR A 78 0.72 14.44 10.22
C TYR A 78 0.37 15.55 11.23
N ARG A 79 0.68 15.33 12.50
CA ARG A 79 0.59 16.36 13.54
C ARG A 79 1.71 16.13 14.55
N LEU A 80 2.60 17.11 14.72
CA LEU A 80 3.68 17.04 15.70
C LEU A 80 3.12 16.78 17.12
N GLY A 81 3.63 15.76 17.82
CA GLY A 81 3.14 15.31 19.12
C GLY A 81 1.78 14.62 19.06
N GLY A 82 1.27 14.31 17.87
CA GLY A 82 0.00 13.63 17.66
C GLY A 82 0.13 12.13 17.89
N THR A 83 -0.90 11.53 18.49
CA THR A 83 -0.93 10.10 18.87
C THR A 83 -2.25 9.45 18.47
N SER A 84 -2.96 9.98 17.46
CA SER A 84 -4.31 9.52 17.11
C SER A 84 -4.62 9.60 15.63
N ARG A 85 -5.77 9.04 15.22
CA ARG A 85 -6.28 9.13 13.84
C ARG A 85 -6.67 10.54 13.35
N ARG A 86 -6.72 11.52 14.26
CA ARG A 86 -6.92 12.93 13.89
C ARG A 86 -5.62 13.63 13.51
N GLY A 87 -4.48 12.98 13.77
CA GLY A 87 -3.15 13.55 13.62
C GLY A 87 -2.13 12.73 14.40
N ILE A 88 -1.11 12.19 13.71
CA ILE A 88 -0.04 11.39 14.32
C ILE A 88 1.34 11.90 13.87
N ASP A 89 2.37 11.77 14.72
CA ASP A 89 3.76 12.01 14.32
C ASP A 89 4.56 10.72 14.07
N CYS A 90 5.80 10.86 13.61
CA CYS A 90 6.65 9.74 13.27
C CYS A 90 6.98 8.85 14.48
N SER A 91 7.24 9.45 15.65
CA SER A 91 7.62 8.72 16.86
C SER A 91 6.46 7.92 17.43
N ALA A 92 5.26 8.50 17.43
CA ALA A 92 4.04 7.85 17.86
C ALA A 92 3.63 6.75 16.88
N PHE A 93 3.73 6.98 15.57
CA PHE A 93 3.43 5.94 14.58
C PHE A 93 4.38 4.74 14.70
N MET A 94 5.67 4.97 14.96
CA MET A 94 6.61 3.86 15.22
C MET A 94 6.26 3.10 16.50
N GLN A 95 5.88 3.79 17.58
CA GLN A 95 5.41 3.12 18.81
C GLN A 95 4.19 2.24 18.53
N GLU A 96 3.26 2.72 17.71
CA GLU A 96 2.06 1.98 17.30
C GLU A 96 2.41 0.74 16.46
N ILE A 97 3.41 0.79 15.56
CA ILE A 97 3.88 -0.39 14.83
C ILE A 97 4.53 -1.41 15.79
N TYR A 98 5.45 -0.95 16.64
CA TYR A 98 6.16 -1.82 17.57
C TYR A 98 5.24 -2.47 18.60
N GLY A 99 4.19 -1.79 19.04
CA GLY A 99 3.26 -2.30 20.05
C GLY A 99 2.19 -3.25 19.50
N ASN A 100 1.83 -3.13 18.22
CA ASN A 100 0.65 -3.82 17.66
C ASN A 100 0.97 -4.80 16.51
N VAL A 101 2.18 -4.79 15.95
CA VAL A 101 2.52 -5.60 14.76
C VAL A 101 3.69 -6.57 14.99
N LEU A 102 4.75 -6.11 15.65
CA LEU A 102 6.00 -6.86 15.85
C LEU A 102 5.95 -7.71 17.12
#